data_AF-A0AA39LWN2-F1
#
_entry.id   AF-A0AA39LWN2-F1
#
_cell.length_a   1.000
_cell.length_b   1.000
_cell.length_c   1.000
_cell.angle_alpha   90.00
_cell.angle_beta   90.00
_cell.angle_gamma   90.00
#
_symmetry.space_group_name_H-M   'P 1'
#
loop_
_entity.id
_entity.type
_entity.pdbx_description
1 polymer ?
#
loop_
_entity_poly.entity_id
_entity_poly.type
_entity_poly.pdbx_seq_one_letter_code
_entity_poly.pdbx_strand_id
1 'polypeptide(L)'
;MVLLPLTVLRSSQNRPVMVEVKSGDSYNGHLDSCDGFMNLHLRNVIRTSSSGSEFTKLSEIYIRGVSIKFMRFEDEVLENVKDETKQLRRQQRENRNFKRKYNERQSGSKPSGSEASSSANRGSKSKRGRGGKKN
;
A
#
# COMPACT_ATOMS: atom_id res chain seq x y z
N MET A 1 8.93 9.60 -6.65
CA MET A 1 8.02 8.55 -6.13
C MET A 1 8.85 7.64 -5.26
N VAL A 2 8.46 7.40 -4.01
CA VAL A 2 9.22 6.55 -3.09
C VAL A 2 8.76 5.11 -3.26
N LEU A 3 9.69 4.21 -3.62
CA LEU A 3 9.46 2.76 -3.63
C LEU A 3 9.85 2.21 -2.25
N LEU A 4 8.95 1.48 -1.61
CA LEU A 4 9.25 0.82 -0.35
C LEU A 4 9.88 -0.55 -0.65
N PRO A 5 10.94 -0.98 0.08
CA PRO A 5 11.61 -2.26 -0.18
C PRO A 5 10.66 -3.46 -0.18
N LEU A 6 9.74 -3.53 0.79
CA LEU A 6 8.74 -4.60 0.86
C LEU A 6 7.73 -4.56 -0.30
N THR A 7 7.48 -3.40 -0.90
CA THR A 7 6.64 -3.30 -2.09
C THR A 7 7.32 -3.94 -3.27
N VAL A 8 8.61 -3.64 -3.48
CA VAL A 8 9.40 -4.29 -4.55
C VAL A 8 9.43 -5.80 -4.33
N LEU A 9 9.74 -6.26 -3.11
CA LEU A 9 9.80 -7.67 -2.78
C LEU A 9 8.48 -8.42 -3.07
N ARG A 10 7.32 -7.82 -2.75
CA ARG A 10 6.01 -8.42 -3.00
C ARG A 10 5.67 -8.49 -4.49
N SER A 11 6.00 -7.46 -5.27
CA SER A 11 5.80 -7.48 -6.72
C SER A 11 6.78 -8.43 -7.45
N SER A 12 7.87 -8.85 -6.79
CA SER A 12 8.82 -9.86 -7.30
C SER A 12 8.37 -11.31 -7.09
N GLN A 13 7.18 -11.57 -6.56
CA GLN A 13 6.68 -12.95 -6.43
C GLN A 13 6.58 -13.64 -7.80
N ASN A 14 6.90 -14.92 -7.81
CA ASN A 14 7.05 -15.78 -8.99
C ASN A 14 8.11 -15.31 -10.00
N ARG A 15 9.05 -14.47 -9.59
CA ARG A 15 10.17 -14.03 -10.44
C ARG A 15 11.51 -14.58 -9.93
N PRO A 16 12.52 -14.71 -10.82
CA PRO A 16 13.87 -15.08 -10.41
C PRO A 16 14.50 -13.98 -9.55
N VAL A 17 15.20 -14.41 -8.49
CA VAL A 17 15.92 -13.54 -7.56
C VAL A 17 17.25 -14.19 -7.16
N MET A 18 18.21 -13.35 -6.81
CA MET A 18 19.43 -13.76 -6.11
C MET A 18 19.42 -13.19 -4.70
N VAL A 19 19.69 -14.03 -3.71
CA VAL A 19 19.74 -13.66 -2.29
C VAL A 19 21.10 -14.01 -1.72
N GLU A 20 21.81 -13.03 -1.17
CA GLU A 20 23.02 -13.27 -0.38
C GLU A 20 22.67 -13.15 1.10
N VAL A 21 23.03 -14.18 1.89
CA VAL A 21 22.83 -14.18 3.34
C VAL A 21 24.11 -13.74 4.07
N LYS A 22 23.97 -13.34 5.33
CA LYS A 22 25.07 -12.83 6.16
C LYS A 22 26.20 -13.83 6.39
N SER A 23 25.94 -15.14 6.25
CA SER A 23 26.99 -16.17 6.31
C SER A 23 27.86 -16.23 5.04
N GLY A 24 27.49 -15.51 3.97
CA GLY A 24 28.22 -15.45 2.71
C GLY A 24 27.69 -16.42 1.64
N ASP A 25 26.81 -17.36 1.99
CA ASP A 25 26.13 -18.19 1.00
C ASP A 25 25.22 -17.33 0.11
N SER A 26 25.07 -17.72 -1.16
CA SER A 26 24.09 -17.12 -2.06
C SER A 26 23.13 -18.15 -2.64
N TYR A 27 21.91 -17.71 -2.89
CA TYR A 27 20.79 -18.52 -3.35
C TYR A 27 20.17 -17.87 -4.58
N ASN A 28 20.24 -18.55 -5.72
CA ASN A 28 19.61 -18.12 -6.97
C ASN A 28 18.41 -19.01 -7.25
N GLY A 29 17.21 -18.45 -7.30
CA GLY A 29 15.99 -19.23 -7.50
C GLY A 29 14.76 -18.36 -7.75
N HIS A 30 13.59 -18.98 -7.81
CA HIS A 30 12.32 -18.26 -8.00
C HIS A 30 11.70 -17.92 -6.64
N LEU A 31 11.32 -16.66 -6.44
CA LEU A 31 10.66 -16.22 -5.22
C LEU A 31 9.21 -16.73 -5.20
N ASP A 32 8.92 -17.69 -4.35
CA ASP A 32 7.58 -18.28 -4.24
C ASP A 32 6.68 -17.50 -3.28
N SER A 33 7.20 -17.15 -2.11
CA SER A 33 6.48 -16.32 -1.14
C SER A 33 7.42 -15.48 -0.28
N CYS A 34 6.88 -14.39 0.26
CA CYS A 34 7.58 -13.49 1.17
C CYS A 34 6.62 -12.89 2.21
N ASP A 35 7.09 -12.63 3.43
CA ASP A 35 6.29 -12.00 4.49
C ASP A 35 6.79 -10.60 4.91
N GLY A 36 6.13 -10.01 5.92
CA GLY A 36 6.48 -8.68 6.44
C GLY A 36 7.84 -8.61 7.17
N PHE A 37 8.43 -9.75 7.53
CA PHE A 37 9.74 -9.86 8.16
C PHE A 37 10.85 -10.19 7.14
N MET A 38 10.51 -10.22 5.85
CA MET A 38 11.37 -10.67 4.74
C MET A 38 11.78 -12.14 4.86
N ASN A 39 11.01 -12.99 5.52
CA ASN A 39 11.21 -14.43 5.35
C ASN A 39 10.79 -14.82 3.94
N LEU A 40 11.57 -15.70 3.30
CA LEU A 40 11.41 -16.06 1.89
C LEU A 40 11.28 -17.57 1.72
N HIS A 41 10.39 -17.98 0.83
CA HIS A 41 10.38 -19.31 0.24
C HIS A 41 10.87 -19.20 -1.20
N LEU A 42 11.92 -19.94 -1.57
CA LEU A 42 12.42 -20.00 -2.94
C LEU A 42 12.29 -21.42 -3.49
N ARG A 43 12.05 -21.54 -4.80
CA ARG A 43 11.99 -22.80 -5.55
C ARG A 43 13.03 -22.85 -6.67
N ASN A 44 13.40 -24.06 -7.09
CA ASN A 44 14.38 -24.34 -8.14
C ASN A 44 15.70 -23.58 -7.89
N VAL A 45 16.31 -23.83 -6.73
CA VAL A 45 17.38 -23.01 -6.19
C VAL A 45 18.76 -23.60 -6.48
N ILE A 46 19.70 -22.74 -6.87
CA ILE A 46 21.13 -23.04 -6.86
C ILE A 46 21.73 -22.28 -5.68
N ARG A 47 22.18 -23.04 -4.68
CA ARG A 47 23.01 -22.52 -3.60
C ARG A 47 24.46 -22.50 -4.06
N THR A 48 25.12 -21.36 -3.86
CA THR A 48 26.58 -21.24 -3.94
C THR A 48 27.10 -21.01 -2.53
N SER A 49 28.03 -21.87 -2.08
CA SER A 49 28.66 -21.70 -0.78
C SER A 49 29.45 -20.39 -0.68
N SER A 50 29.65 -19.89 0.54
CA SER A 50 30.46 -18.69 0.81
C SER A 50 31.89 -18.77 0.27
N SER A 51 32.45 -19.98 0.17
CA SER A 51 33.78 -20.24 -0.42
C SER A 51 33.80 -20.21 -1.95
N GLY A 52 32.63 -20.19 -2.60
CA GLY A 52 32.48 -20.18 -4.06
C GLY A 52 32.83 -21.49 -4.76
N SER A 53 33.21 -22.54 -4.03
CA SER A 53 33.65 -23.83 -4.60
C SER A 53 32.51 -24.82 -4.78
N GLU A 54 31.53 -24.82 -3.87
CA GLU A 54 30.40 -25.75 -3.90
C GLU A 54 29.12 -25.10 -4.43
N PHE A 55 28.48 -25.80 -5.37
CA PHE A 55 27.17 -25.47 -5.92
C PHE A 55 26.20 -26.62 -5.67
N THR A 56 25.09 -26.34 -5.00
CA THR A 56 24.07 -27.35 -4.69
C THR A 56 22.74 -26.95 -5.29
N LYS A 57 22.11 -27.87 -6.03
CA LYS A 57 20.72 -27.70 -6.48
C LYS A 57 19.78 -28.15 -5.36
N LEU A 58 18.83 -27.29 -5.03
CA LEU A 58 17.79 -27.54 -4.04
C LEU A 58 16.43 -27.37 -4.73
N SER A 59 15.50 -28.27 -4.46
CA SER A 59 14.12 -28.11 -4.96
C SER A 59 13.49 -26.86 -4.39
N GLU A 60 13.61 -26.66 -3.07
CA GLU A 60 13.05 -25.54 -2.32
C GLU A 60 13.96 -25.16 -1.15
N ILE A 61 13.84 -23.93 -0.67
CA ILE A 61 14.50 -23.48 0.57
C ILE A 61 13.67 -22.38 1.25
N TYR A 62 13.74 -22.37 2.58
CA TYR A 62 13.23 -21.29 3.41
C TYR A 62 14.38 -20.46 4.00
N ILE A 63 14.37 -19.15 3.77
CA ILE A 63 15.39 -18.21 4.26
C ILE A 63 14.75 -17.26 5.27
N ARG A 64 15.35 -17.13 6.46
CA ARG A 64 14.88 -16.21 7.48
C ARG A 64 15.30 -14.78 7.14
N GLY A 65 14.38 -13.82 7.16
CA GLY A 65 14.66 -12.44 6.73
C GLY A 65 15.80 -11.75 7.49
N VAL A 66 15.96 -12.06 8.78
CA VAL A 66 17.06 -11.54 9.61
C VAL A 66 18.46 -11.95 9.11
N SER A 67 18.56 -13.07 8.38
CA SER A 67 19.82 -13.57 7.82
C SER A 67 20.16 -12.95 6.47
N ILE A 68 19.25 -12.22 5.83
CA ILE A 68 19.48 -11.63 4.52
C ILE A 68 20.47 -10.47 4.65
N LYS A 69 21.45 -10.43 3.76
CA LYS A 69 22.39 -9.32 3.61
C LYS A 69 21.92 -8.38 2.50
N PHE A 70 21.65 -8.93 1.31
CA PHE A 70 20.99 -8.20 0.22
C PHE A 70 20.29 -9.16 -0.74
N MET A 71 19.46 -8.59 -1.63
CA MET A 71 18.84 -9.29 -2.74
C MET A 71 19.13 -8.55 -4.05
N ARG A 72 19.17 -9.29 -5.16
CA ARG A 72 19.20 -8.73 -6.51
C ARG A 72 17.95 -9.18 -7.26
N PHE A 73 17.36 -8.23 -7.98
CA PHE A 73 16.19 -8.42 -8.83
C PHE A 73 16.58 -8.06 -10.25
N GLU A 74 15.80 -8.56 -11.22
CA GLU A 74 15.88 -8.10 -12.60
C GLU A 74 15.36 -6.66 -12.72
N ASP A 75 15.92 -5.88 -13.64
CA ASP A 75 15.58 -4.47 -13.80
C ASP A 75 14.09 -4.24 -14.14
N GLU A 76 13.47 -5.17 -14.88
CA GLU A 76 12.06 -5.14 -15.26
C GLU A 76 11.12 -5.10 -14.05
N VAL A 77 11.52 -5.69 -12.92
CA VAL A 77 10.73 -5.67 -11.68
C VAL A 77 10.51 -4.22 -11.21
N LEU A 78 11.54 -3.39 -11.28
CA LEU A 78 11.47 -2.01 -10.80
C LEU A 78 10.57 -1.15 -11.69
N GLU A 79 10.51 -1.43 -12.98
CA GLU A 79 9.61 -0.76 -13.92
C GLU A 79 8.15 -1.15 -13.63
N ASN A 80 7.89 -2.44 -13.49
CA ASN A 80 6.56 -2.97 -13.20
C ASN A 80 6.00 -2.43 -11.88
N VAL A 81 6.80 -2.36 -10.81
CA VAL A 81 6.35 -1.83 -9.51
C VAL A 81 5.95 -0.35 -9.60
N LYS A 82 6.70 0.44 -10.38
CA LYS A 82 6.39 1.87 -10.58
C LYS A 82 5.04 2.03 -11.25
N ASP A 83 4.75 1.21 -12.25
CA ASP A 83 3.51 1.31 -13.00
C ASP A 83 2.31 0.76 -12.22
N GLU A 84 2.46 -0.37 -11.54
CA GLU A 84 1.45 -0.94 -10.65
C GLU A 84 1.05 0.07 -9.55
N THR A 85 2.04 0.70 -8.93
CA THR A 85 1.78 1.70 -7.88
C THR A 85 1.13 2.99 -8.43
N LYS A 86 1.45 3.41 -9.66
CA LYS A 86 0.75 4.53 -10.33
C LYS A 86 -0.70 4.18 -10.62
N GLN A 87 -0.96 2.97 -11.12
CA GLN A 87 -2.30 2.48 -11.44
C GLN A 87 -3.18 2.43 -10.19
N LEU A 88 -2.68 1.87 -9.09
CA LEU A 88 -3.39 1.83 -7.80
C LEU A 88 -3.76 3.24 -7.31
N ARG A 89 -2.84 4.21 -7.42
CA ARG A 89 -3.12 5.61 -7.04
C ARG A 89 -4.17 6.25 -7.93
N ARG A 90 -4.15 5.96 -9.24
CA ARG A 90 -5.16 6.45 -10.19
C ARG A 90 -6.55 5.89 -9.85
N GLN A 91 -6.65 4.57 -9.65
CA GLN A 91 -7.90 3.91 -9.27
C GLN A 91 -8.46 4.46 -7.94
N GLN A 92 -7.61 4.68 -6.93
CA GLN A 92 -8.04 5.29 -5.67
C GLN A 92 -8.61 6.70 -5.84
N ARG A 93 -8.02 7.52 -6.73
CA ARG A 93 -8.52 8.87 -7.03
C ARG A 93 -9.87 8.81 -7.76
N GLU A 94 -9.99 7.92 -8.74
CA GLU A 94 -11.23 7.70 -9.50
C GLU A 94 -12.36 7.22 -8.58
N ASN A 95 -12.11 6.24 -7.70
CA ASN A 95 -13.08 5.78 -6.71
C ASN A 95 -13.52 6.88 -5.73
N ARG A 96 -12.60 7.75 -5.27
CA ARG A 96 -12.97 8.91 -4.43
C ARG A 96 -13.84 9.91 -5.18
N ASN A 97 -13.54 10.19 -6.45
CA ASN A 97 -14.31 11.12 -7.26
C ASN A 97 -15.71 10.57 -7.58
N PHE A 98 -15.82 9.26 -7.84
CA PHE A 98 -17.10 8.58 -8.02
C PHE A 98 -17.97 8.65 -6.76
N LYS A 99 -17.39 8.36 -5.59
CA LYS A 99 -18.10 8.44 -4.30
C LYS A 99 -18.56 9.87 -3.97
N ARG A 100 -17.78 10.89 -4.31
CA ARG A 100 -18.18 12.31 -4.16
C ARG A 100 -19.40 12.65 -5.03
N LYS A 101 -19.36 12.29 -6.32
CA LYS A 101 -20.48 12.54 -7.24
C LYS A 101 -21.76 11.78 -6.85
N TYR A 102 -21.63 10.58 -6.28
CA TYR A 102 -22.77 9.80 -5.79
C TYR A 102 -23.45 10.47 -4.58
N ASN A 103 -22.66 10.90 -3.59
CA ASN A 103 -23.18 11.58 -2.40
C ASN A 103 -23.80 12.95 -2.70
N GLU A 104 -23.27 13.68 -3.69
CA GLU A 104 -23.77 14.98 -4.14
C GLU A 104 -25.13 14.87 -4.86
N ARG A 105 -25.39 13.74 -5.54
CA ARG A 105 -26.71 13.46 -6.14
C ARG A 105 -27.77 13.04 -5.13
N GLN A 106 -27.38 12.43 -4.01
CA GLN A 106 -28.33 12.07 -2.93
C GLN A 106 -28.68 13.23 -1.99
N SER A 107 -27.81 14.23 -1.81
CA SER A 107 -28.15 15.42 -1.01
C SER A 107 -29.00 16.46 -1.77
N GLY A 108 -29.21 16.27 -3.07
CA GLY A 108 -30.06 17.11 -3.93
C GLY A 108 -31.56 16.80 -3.85
N SER A 109 -31.98 15.78 -3.10
CA SER A 109 -33.40 15.46 -2.89
C SER A 109 -33.92 15.99 -1.55
N LYS A 110 -33.88 17.32 -1.36
CA LYS A 110 -34.88 17.96 -0.49
C LYS A 110 -36.17 18.09 -1.31
N PRO A 111 -37.31 17.54 -0.86
CA PRO A 111 -38.58 17.75 -1.56
C PRO A 111 -38.93 19.23 -1.53
N SER A 112 -39.37 19.72 -2.68
CA SER A 112 -40.11 20.97 -2.82
C SER A 112 -41.30 20.99 -1.87
N GLY A 113 -41.23 21.83 -0.84
CA GLY A 113 -42.36 22.27 -0.03
C GLY A 113 -42.55 23.77 -0.27
N SER A 114 -43.68 24.09 -0.86
CA SER A 114 -44.20 25.40 -1.25
C SER A 114 -44.49 26.35 -0.07
N GLU A 115 -44.72 27.63 -0.42
CA GLU A 115 -45.34 28.71 0.39
C GLU A 115 -44.39 29.44 1.37
N ALA A 116 -44.32 30.77 1.46
CA ALA A 116 -45.01 31.86 0.80
C ALA A 116 -44.19 33.16 0.99
N SER A 117 -44.40 34.05 0.03
CA SER A 117 -44.32 35.51 0.03
C SER A 117 -43.96 36.31 1.30
N SER A 118 -43.29 37.43 1.03
CA SER A 118 -43.55 38.78 1.55
C SER A 118 -42.65 39.33 2.68
N SER A 119 -42.01 40.44 2.31
CA SER A 119 -41.66 41.61 3.09
C SER A 119 -42.23 41.72 4.52
N ALA A 120 -41.35 41.87 5.51
CA ALA A 120 -41.51 42.78 6.66
C ALA A 120 -40.23 42.73 7.50
N ASN A 121 -39.42 43.81 7.56
CA ASN A 121 -39.61 44.98 8.42
C ASN A 121 -39.16 44.75 9.88
N ARG A 122 -38.26 45.66 10.32
CA ARG A 122 -38.00 46.13 11.69
C ARG A 122 -37.33 45.19 12.70
N GLY A 123 -36.16 45.65 13.14
CA GLY A 123 -35.46 45.11 14.29
C GLY A 123 -36.08 45.44 15.65
N SER A 124 -35.50 44.83 16.67
CA SER A 124 -35.48 45.27 18.07
C SER A 124 -34.39 44.41 18.75
N LYS A 125 -33.27 44.97 19.19
CA LYS A 125 -33.00 45.60 20.50
C LYS A 125 -33.37 44.70 21.70
N SER A 126 -32.34 44.44 22.52
CA SER A 126 -32.36 44.35 23.99
C SER A 126 -32.14 42.98 24.66
N LYS A 127 -30.94 42.86 25.25
CA LYS A 127 -30.61 42.43 26.62
C LYS A 127 -31.68 41.70 27.45
N ARG A 128 -31.28 40.53 27.98
CA ARG A 128 -31.49 39.97 29.34
C ARG A 128 -30.73 38.63 29.37
N GLY A 129 -29.85 38.24 30.29
CA GLY A 129 -29.61 38.65 31.66
C GLY A 129 -29.77 37.42 32.58
N ARG A 130 -28.65 36.89 33.09
CA ARG A 130 -28.42 36.13 34.35
C ARG A 130 -28.96 34.69 34.59
N GLY A 131 -28.04 33.87 35.13
CA GLY A 131 -28.27 32.80 36.12
C GLY A 131 -28.12 31.38 35.54
N GLY A 132 -27.38 30.42 36.11
CA GLY A 132 -26.68 30.30 37.38
C GLY A 132 -26.00 28.93 37.47
N LYS A 133 -25.02 28.83 38.37
CA LYS A 133 -24.15 27.68 38.70
C LYS A 133 -24.87 26.61 39.53
N LYS A 134 -24.42 25.35 39.45
CA LYS A 134 -24.44 24.22 40.45
C LYS A 134 -24.32 22.90 39.66
N ASN A 135 -23.51 21.89 39.98
CA ASN A 135 -22.50 21.63 41.00
C ASN A 135 -21.37 20.83 40.32
#